data_AF-A0A7Y4Y3X1-F1
#
_entry.id   AF-A0A7Y4Y3X1-F1
#
_cell.length_a   1.000
_cell.length_b   1.000
_cell.length_c   1.000
_cell.angle_alpha   90.00
_cell.angle_beta   90.00
_cell.angle_gamma   90.00
#
_symmetry.space_group_name_H-M   'P 1'
#
loop_
_entity.id
_entity.type
_entity.pdbx_description
1 polymer ?
#
loop_
_entity_poly.entity_id
_entity_poly.type
_entity_poly.pdbx_seq_one_letter_code
_entity_poly.pdbx_strand_id
1 'polypeptide(L)' 'MSRTEAMRVEYKREDLGIGVRGKYLGKYAKGTNLVLLDDRVAQAFPNADAVNEALLGLLALAEKAKPAGPKSRKRGT' A
#
# COMPACT_ATOMS: atom_id res chain seq x y z
N MET A 1 -1.96 -6.94 -27.14
CA MET A 1 -2.02 -8.09 -26.22
C MET A 1 -0.68 -8.18 -25.50
N SER A 2 -0.57 -7.77 -24.25
CA SER A 2 0.64 -8.02 -23.45
C SER A 2 0.19 -8.68 -22.16
N ARG A 3 0.38 -9.99 -22.08
CA ARG A 3 -0.03 -10.82 -20.96
C ARG A 3 1.23 -11.56 -20.51
N THR A 4 1.79 -11.12 -19.39
CA THR A 4 2.78 -11.85 -18.57
C THR A 4 4.07 -12.24 -19.30
N GLU A 5 5.00 -11.29 -19.42
CA GLU A 5 6.42 -11.68 -19.42
C GLU A 5 6.80 -11.97 -17.96
N ALA A 6 6.76 -13.26 -17.60
CA ALA A 6 7.21 -13.72 -16.29
C ALA A 6 8.66 -13.28 -16.04
N MET A 7 9.04 -13.05 -14.77
CA MET A 7 10.45 -12.83 -14.42
C MET A 7 11.29 -13.96 -14.99
N ARG A 8 12.31 -13.62 -15.78
CA ARG A 8 13.23 -14.59 -16.37
C ARG A 8 14.12 -15.13 -15.25
N VAL A 9 14.46 -16.42 -15.33
CA VAL A 9 15.40 -17.07 -14.37
C VAL A 9 16.76 -16.38 -14.39
N GLU A 10 17.17 -15.87 -15.56
CA GLU A 10 18.42 -15.14 -15.73
C GLU A 10 18.26 -14.02 -16.77
N TYR A 11 19.05 -12.96 -16.58
CA TYR A 11 19.18 -11.83 -17.50
C TYR A 11 20.62 -11.75 -17.99
N LYS A 12 20.81 -11.56 -19.30
CA LYS A 12 22.11 -11.29 -19.90
C LYS A 12 22.45 -9.80 -19.75
N ARG A 13 23.74 -9.46 -19.86
CA ARG A 13 24.21 -8.07 -19.78
C ARG A 13 23.52 -7.15 -20.79
N GLU A 14 23.29 -7.66 -21.99
CA GLU A 14 22.59 -6.97 -23.09
C GLU A 14 21.11 -6.67 -22.79
N ASP A 15 20.45 -7.45 -21.92
CA ASP A 15 19.06 -7.21 -21.49
C ASP A 15 18.95 -6.00 -20.55
N LEU A 16 20.03 -5.63 -19.85
CA LEU A 16 20.00 -4.65 -18.75
C LEU A 16 20.22 -3.20 -19.23
N GLY A 17 20.62 -3.00 -20.48
CA GLY A 17 20.92 -1.69 -21.05
C GLY A 17 22.09 -0.95 -20.38
N ILE A 18 22.18 0.36 -20.64
CA ILE A 18 23.26 1.22 -20.11
C ILE A 18 22.96 1.59 -18.66
N GLY A 19 23.95 1.38 -17.78
CA GLY A 19 23.88 1.80 -16.38
C GLY A 19 23.99 3.31 -16.24
N VAL A 20 23.03 3.95 -15.57
CA VAL A 20 23.05 5.38 -15.27
C VAL A 20 23.33 5.59 -13.79
N ARG A 21 24.40 6.31 -13.45
CA ARG A 21 24.74 6.63 -12.07
C ARG A 21 23.61 7.46 -11.44
N GLY A 22 23.13 7.02 -10.28
CA GLY A 22 22.06 7.72 -9.55
C GLY A 22 20.66 7.57 -10.14
N LYS A 23 20.41 6.64 -11.08
CA LYS A 23 19.11 6.42 -11.74
C LYS A 23 17.90 6.39 -10.78
N TYR A 24 18.08 5.85 -9.58
CA TYR A 24 17.03 5.74 -8.55
C TYR A 24 17.33 6.52 -7.27
N LEU A 25 18.39 7.33 -7.25
CA LEU A 25 18.83 8.06 -6.04
C LEU A 25 17.73 8.96 -5.49
N GLY A 26 17.03 9.69 -6.36
CA GLY A 26 15.92 10.55 -5.93
C GLY A 26 14.71 9.78 -5.39
N LYS A 27 14.49 8.53 -5.83
CA LYS A 27 13.42 7.67 -5.28
C LYS A 27 13.84 7.10 -3.92
N TYR A 28 15.10 6.68 -3.82
CA TYR A 28 15.67 6.19 -2.57
C TYR A 28 15.68 7.27 -1.48
N ALA A 29 16.11 8.49 -1.82
CA ALA A 29 16.16 9.62 -0.88
C ALA A 29 14.78 10.08 -0.38
N LYS A 30 13.71 9.79 -1.14
CA LYS A 30 12.32 10.04 -0.70
C LYS A 30 11.85 9.05 0.39
N GLY A 31 12.67 8.07 0.74
CA GLY A 31 12.32 7.00 1.66
C GLY A 31 11.73 5.79 0.95
N THR A 32 11.63 4.68 1.68
CA THR A 32 11.04 3.44 1.18
C THR A 32 9.53 3.46 1.37
N ASN A 33 8.79 2.91 0.41
CA ASN A 33 7.35 2.63 0.58
C ASN A 33 7.08 1.42 1.51
N LEU A 34 8.12 0.82 2.07
CA LEU A 34 8.03 -0.33 2.97
C LEU A 34 8.16 0.16 4.41
N VAL A 35 7.22 -0.28 5.24
CA VAL A 35 7.19 -0.02 6.68
C VAL A 35 7.36 -1.34 7.40
N LEU A 36 8.32 -1.40 8.34
CA LEU A 36 8.49 -2.55 9.21
C LEU A 36 7.33 -2.59 10.21
N LEU A 37 6.68 -3.74 10.33
CA LEU A 37 5.64 -3.96 11.32
C LEU A 37 6.24 -4.19 12.71
N ASP A 38 5.52 -3.79 13.76
CA ASP A 38 5.82 -4.22 15.13
C ASP A 38 5.81 -5.75 15.20
N ASP A 39 6.70 -6.34 16.00
CA ASP A 39 6.88 -7.80 16.08
C ASP A 39 5.56 -8.51 16.43
N ARG A 40 4.71 -7.92 17.26
CA ARG A 40 3.43 -8.52 17.64
C ARG A 40 2.45 -8.53 16.49
N VAL A 41 2.47 -7.48 15.67
CA VAL A 41 1.63 -7.38 14.46
C VAL A 41 2.15 -8.38 13.40
N ALA A 42 3.46 -8.47 13.21
CA ALA A 42 4.06 -9.42 12.29
C ALA A 42 3.77 -10.89 12.69
N GLN A 43 3.69 -11.20 13.99
CA GLN A 43 3.29 -12.53 14.47
C GLN A 43 1.80 -12.82 14.26
N ALA A 44 0.94 -11.80 14.30
CA ALA A 44 -0.49 -11.96 14.14
C ALA A 44 -0.93 -12.10 12.68
N PHE A 45 -0.15 -11.57 11.72
CA PHE A 45 -0.51 -11.55 10.31
C PHE A 45 0.51 -12.30 9.45
N PRO A 46 0.10 -13.25 8.60
CA PRO A 46 1.02 -14.07 7.81
C PRO A 46 1.65 -13.34 6.63
N ASN A 47 1.04 -12.28 6.11
CA ASN A 47 1.55 -11.48 4.98
C ASN A 47 0.92 -10.08 4.90
N ALA A 48 1.41 -9.28 3.95
CA ALA A 48 0.94 -7.90 3.74
C ALA A 48 -0.53 -7.81 3.30
N ASP A 49 -1.03 -8.77 2.53
CA ASP A 49 -2.43 -8.78 2.07
C ASP A 49 -3.37 -8.92 3.26
N ALA A 50 -3.05 -9.80 4.21
CA ALA A 50 -3.84 -9.99 5.43
C ALA A 50 -3.88 -8.73 6.30
N VAL A 51 -2.77 -7.99 6.38
CA VAL A 51 -2.72 -6.70 7.10
C VAL A 51 -3.61 -5.67 6.40
N ASN A 52 -3.50 -5.55 5.08
CA ASN A 52 -4.26 -4.57 4.30
C ASN A 52 -5.77 -4.83 4.39
N GLU A 53 -6.20 -6.08 4.26
CA GLU A 53 -7.60 -6.46 4.41
C GLU A 53 -8.15 -6.11 5.80
N ALA A 54 -7.36 -6.35 6.86
CA ALA A 54 -7.76 -5.99 8.22
C ALA A 54 -7.92 -4.46 8.40
N LEU A 55 -7.00 -3.67 7.86
CA LEU A 55 -7.07 -2.20 7.93
C LEU A 55 -8.23 -1.64 7.09
N LEU A 56 -8.48 -2.20 5.90
CA LEU A 56 -9.64 -1.84 5.08
C LEU A 56 -10.95 -2.16 5.78
N GLY A 57 -11.03 -3.32 6.44
CA GLY A 57 -12.17 -3.70 7.28
C GLY A 57 -12.41 -2.69 8.41
N LEU A 58 -11.33 -2.26 9.09
CA LEU A 58 -11.42 -1.24 10.14
C LEU A 58 -11.94 0.10 9.61
N LEU A 59 -11.49 0.54 8.44
CA LEU A 59 -12.01 1.75 7.79
C LEU A 59 -13.50 1.63 7.48
N ALA A 60 -13.95 0.48 6.95
CA ALA A 60 -15.36 0.25 6.66
C ALA A 60 -16.23 0.27 7.94
N LEU A 61 -15.72 -0.24 9.06
CA LEU A 61 -16.38 -0.17 10.36
C LEU A 61 -16.43 1.27 10.88
N ALA A 62 -15.33 2.01 10.78
CA ALA A 62 -15.26 3.41 11.21
C ALA A 62 -16.26 4.29 10.44
N GLU A 63 -16.41 4.09 9.13
CA GLU A 63 -17.41 4.81 8.33
C GLU A 63 -18.84 4.50 8.77
N LYS A 64 -19.15 3.24 9.10
CA LYS A 64 -20.48 2.86 9.63
C LYS A 64 -20.74 3.41 11.04
N ALA A 65 -19.69 3.56 11.84
CA ALA A 65 -19.76 4.05 13.21
C ALA A 65 -19.81 5.59 13.30
N LYS A 66 -19.59 6.33 12.19
CA LYS A 66 -19.69 7.79 12.19
C LYS A 66 -21.09 8.20 12.64
N PRO A 67 -21.21 8.97 13.75
CA PRO A 67 -22.51 9.46 14.18
C PRO A 67 -23.08 10.35 13.08
N ALA A 68 -24.38 10.17 12.77
CA ALA A 68 -25.08 11.07 11.88
C ALA A 68 -24.91 12.50 12.41
N GLY A 69 -24.29 13.37 11.61
CA GLY A 69 -24.09 14.77 11.96
C GLY A 69 -25.40 15.42 12.41
N PRO A 70 -25.35 16.48 13.24
CA PRO A 70 -26.53 17.05 13.86
C PRO A 70 -27.58 17.37 12.78
N LYS A 71 -28.72 16.66 12.82
CA LYS A 71 -29.86 16.98 11.95
C LYS A 71 -30.30 18.40 12.31
N SER A 72 -30.05 19.34 11.42
CA SER A 72 -30.61 20.69 11.50
C SER A 72 -32.13 20.56 11.53
N ARG A 73 -32.71 20.58 12.74
CA ARG A 73 -34.13 20.77 12.93
C ARG A 73 -34.43 22.20 12.47
N LYS A 74 -34.89 22.35 11.23
CA LYS A 74 -35.57 23.57 10.80
C LYS A 74 -36.71 23.80 11.79
N ARG A 75 -36.52 24.74 12.71
CA ARG A 75 -37.60 25.31 13.53
C ARG A 75 -38.47 26.09 12.56
N GLY A 76 -39.65 25.56 12.26
CA GLY A 76 -40.69 26.30 11.56
C GLY A 76 -41.12 27.47 12.45
N THR A 77 -41.06 28.66 11.87
CA THR A 77 -41.80 29.85 12.30
C THR A 77 -43.22 29.77 11.79
#